data_AF-Q3L6V0-F1
#
_entry.id   AF-Q3L6V0-F1
#
_cell.length_a   1.000
_cell.length_b   1.000
_cell.length_c   1.000
_cell.angle_alpha   90.00
_cell.angle_beta   90.00
_cell.angle_gamma   90.00
#
_symmetry.space_group_name_H-M   'P 1'
#
loop_
_entity.id
_entity.type
_entity.pdbx_description
1 polymer ?
#
loop_
_entity_poly.entity_id
_entity_poly.type
_entity_poly.pdbx_seq_one_letter_code
_entity_poly.pdbx_strand_id
1 'polypeptide(L)'
;MSMVYINLFLAFIMSLMGLLVYRSHLMSSLLCLEGMMLSLFIMISITILSNHFTLASMAPIILLVFAACEAALGLSLLVMVSNTYGTDYVQNLNLLQC
;
A
#
# COMPACT_ATOMS: atom_id res chain seq x y z
N MET A 1 -8.38 23.87 -6.47
CA MET A 1 -8.16 22.51 -5.94
C MET A 1 -9.50 21.83 -5.82
N SER A 2 -9.78 20.82 -6.66
CA SER A 2 -11.08 20.12 -6.64
C SER A 2 -11.28 19.41 -5.30
N MET A 3 -12.54 19.38 -4.81
CA MET A 3 -12.95 18.68 -3.59
C MET A 3 -12.47 17.21 -3.55
N VAL A 4 -12.27 16.62 -4.73
CA VAL A 4 -11.76 15.26 -4.93
C VAL A 4 -10.37 15.06 -4.32
N TYR A 5 -9.46 16.03 -4.44
CA TYR A 5 -8.12 15.88 -3.88
C TYR A 5 -8.14 15.77 -2.35
N ILE A 6 -8.99 16.55 -1.68
CA ILE A 6 -9.13 16.50 -0.21
C ILE A 6 -9.58 15.10 0.22
N ASN A 7 -10.58 14.52 -0.47
CA ASN A 7 -11.06 13.18 -0.17
C ASN A 7 -10.00 12.10 -0.42
N LEU A 8 -9.19 12.24 -1.46
CA LEU A 8 -8.10 11.30 -1.76
C LEU A 8 -6.97 11.39 -0.73
N PHE A 9 -6.61 12.60 -0.29
CA PHE A 9 -5.66 12.78 0.80
C PHE A 9 -6.17 12.19 2.11
N LEU A 10 -7.45 12.37 2.42
CA LEU A 10 -8.08 11.72 3.58
C LEU A 10 -8.04 10.19 3.46
N ALA A 11 -8.32 9.64 2.28
CA ALA A 11 -8.23 8.19 2.05
C ALA A 11 -6.79 7.67 2.24
N PHE A 12 -5.79 8.39 1.76
CA PHE A 12 -4.37 8.06 1.97
C PHE A 12 -3.99 8.11 3.46
N ILE A 13 -4.45 9.13 4.19
CA ILE A 13 -4.19 9.24 5.64
C ILE A 13 -4.88 8.08 6.40
N MET A 14 -6.11 7.71 6.03
CA MET A 14 -6.83 6.62 6.69
C MET A 14 -6.15 5.26 6.45
N SER A 15 -5.66 4.99 5.24
CA SER A 15 -4.90 3.77 4.95
C SER A 15 -3.53 3.76 5.63
N LEU A 16 -2.84 4.91 5.70
CA LEU A 16 -1.60 5.08 6.47
C LEU A 16 -1.83 4.81 7.97
N MET A 17 -2.88 5.39 8.56
CA MET A 17 -3.25 5.14 9.95
C MET A 17 -3.60 3.67 10.19
N GLY A 18 -4.29 3.03 9.24
CA GLY A 18 -4.57 1.60 9.26
C GLY A 18 -3.31 0.73 9.27
N LEU A 19 -2.24 1.16 8.58
CA LEU A 19 -0.95 0.49 8.58
C LEU A 19 -0.18 0.69 9.89
N LEU A 20 -0.14 1.92 10.40
CA LEU A 20 0.56 2.27 11.63
C LEU A 20 -0.08 1.63 12.87
N VAL A 21 -1.41 1.47 12.86
CA VAL A 21 -2.13 0.71 13.88
C VAL A 21 -1.96 -0.77 13.55
N TYR A 22 -0.81 -1.33 13.98
CA TYR A 22 -0.50 -2.74 13.84
C TYR A 22 -1.66 -3.60 14.36
N ARG A 23 -2.37 -4.21 13.42
CA ARG A 23 -3.30 -5.29 13.71
C ARG A 23 -2.52 -6.59 13.71
N SER A 24 -3.01 -7.55 14.49
CA SER A 24 -2.37 -8.85 14.72
C SER A 24 -1.97 -9.56 13.41
N HIS A 25 -2.71 -9.37 12.33
CA HIS A 25 -2.52 -10.07 11.06
C HIS A 25 -1.74 -9.24 10.02
N LEU A 26 -0.65 -9.81 9.51
CA LEU A 26 0.17 -9.22 8.46
C LEU A 26 -0.60 -9.00 7.14
N MET A 27 -1.57 -9.86 6.82
CA MET A 27 -2.48 -9.66 5.66
C MET A 27 -3.18 -8.30 5.70
N SER A 28 -3.64 -7.85 6.87
CA SER A 28 -4.36 -6.58 6.98
C SER A 28 -3.45 -5.37 6.72
N SER A 29 -2.18 -5.44 7.13
CA SER A 29 -1.20 -4.40 6.79
C SER A 29 -0.88 -4.35 5.30
N LEU A 30 -0.82 -5.49 4.61
CA LEU A 30 -0.60 -5.54 3.16
C LEU A 30 -1.77 -4.89 2.40
N LEU A 31 -3.02 -5.15 2.82
CA LEU A 31 -4.18 -4.49 2.23
C LEU A 31 -4.19 -2.97 2.46
N CYS A 32 -3.71 -2.51 3.61
CA CYS A 32 -3.54 -1.07 3.85
C CYS A 32 -2.47 -0.45 2.93
N LEU A 33 -1.36 -1.16 2.66
CA LEU A 33 -0.36 -0.75 1.67
C LEU A 33 -0.98 -0.63 0.27
N GLU A 34 -1.74 -1.63 -0.17
CA GLU A 34 -2.43 -1.58 -1.46
C GLU A 34 -3.42 -0.40 -1.54
N GLY A 35 -4.14 -0.14 -0.45
CA GLY A 35 -5.03 1.03 -0.35
C GLY A 35 -4.28 2.36 -0.49
N MET A 36 -3.09 2.49 0.10
CA MET A 36 -2.23 3.67 -0.08
C MET A 36 -1.79 3.81 -1.54
N MET A 37 -1.29 2.73 -2.16
CA MET A 37 -0.84 2.75 -3.56
C MET A 37 -1.98 3.12 -4.52
N LEU A 38 -3.18 2.62 -4.27
CA LEU A 38 -4.37 2.96 -5.06
C LEU A 38 -4.75 4.44 -4.92
N SER A 39 -4.73 4.99 -3.71
CA SER A 39 -5.03 6.42 -3.51
C SER A 39 -4.00 7.33 -4.20
N LEU A 40 -2.71 6.95 -4.18
CA LEU A 40 -1.65 7.64 -4.93
C LEU A 40 -1.85 7.54 -6.45
N PHE A 41 -2.20 6.35 -6.95
CA PHE A 41 -2.50 6.14 -8.36
C PHE A 41 -3.63 7.06 -8.85
N ILE A 42 -4.73 7.16 -8.09
CA ILE A 42 -5.86 8.04 -8.43
C ILE A 42 -5.43 9.51 -8.36
N MET A 43 -4.69 9.91 -7.32
CA MET A 43 -4.21 11.30 -7.20
C MET A 43 -3.35 11.70 -8.42
N ILE A 44 -2.37 10.87 -8.79
CA ILE A 44 -1.46 11.16 -9.90
C ILE A 44 -2.24 11.15 -11.23
N SER A 45 -3.11 10.16 -11.47
CA SER A 45 -3.89 10.10 -12.71
C SER A 45 -4.81 11.32 -12.90
N ILE A 46 -5.47 11.80 -11.85
CA ILE A 46 -6.29 13.02 -11.91
C ILE A 46 -5.40 14.25 -12.17
N THR A 47 -4.23 14.36 -11.52
CA THR A 47 -3.32 15.50 -11.78
C THR A 47 -2.87 15.55 -13.24
N ILE A 48 -2.48 14.41 -13.80
CA ILE A 48 -2.04 14.28 -15.20
C ILE A 48 -3.17 14.67 -16.14
N LEU A 49 -4.38 14.16 -15.90
CA LEU A 49 -5.55 14.45 -16.72
C LEU A 49 -5.92 15.93 -16.65
N SER A 50 -5.88 16.53 -15.46
CA SER A 50 -6.23 17.94 -15.24
C SER A 50 -5.24 18.92 -15.88
N ASN A 51 -3.95 18.57 -15.92
CA ASN A 51 -2.91 19.42 -16.49
C ASN A 51 -2.61 19.10 -17.96
N HIS A 52 -3.35 18.16 -18.58
CA HIS A 52 -3.13 17.67 -19.94
C HIS A 52 -1.66 17.29 -20.24
N PHE A 53 -0.94 16.77 -19.23
CA PHE A 53 0.48 16.46 -19.37
C PHE A 53 0.69 15.04 -19.88
N THR A 54 0.55 14.87 -21.20
CA THR A 54 0.60 13.55 -21.88
C THR A 54 1.89 12.77 -21.61
N LEU A 55 3.02 13.46 -21.42
CA LEU A 55 4.32 12.81 -21.18
C LEU A 55 4.37 12.02 -19.88
N ALA A 56 3.66 12.46 -18.82
CA ALA A 56 3.62 11.73 -17.55
C ALA A 56 2.52 10.66 -17.49
N SER A 57 1.75 10.44 -18.56
CA SER A 57 0.70 9.39 -18.58
C SER A 57 1.24 7.98 -18.30
N MET A 58 2.54 7.75 -18.52
CA MET A 58 3.21 6.49 -18.15
C MET A 58 3.48 6.36 -16.65
N ALA A 59 3.56 7.46 -15.89
CA ALA A 59 3.95 7.44 -14.48
C ALA A 59 3.01 6.62 -13.57
N PRO A 60 1.66 6.71 -13.66
CA PRO A 60 0.76 5.87 -12.88
C PRO A 60 0.93 4.38 -13.16
N ILE A 61 1.23 4.01 -14.41
CA ILE A 61 1.45 2.61 -14.81
C ILE A 61 2.75 2.09 -14.18
N ILE A 62 3.82 2.87 -14.25
CA ILE A 62 5.11 2.53 -13.63
C ILE A 62 4.92 2.34 -12.11
N LEU A 63 4.19 3.25 -11.46
CA LEU A 63 3.87 3.13 -10.03
C LEU A 63 3.11 1.84 -9.72
N LEU A 64 2.12 1.46 -10.54
CA LEU A 64 1.33 0.25 -10.34
C LEU A 64 2.18 -1.02 -10.49
N VAL A 65 3.12 -1.05 -11.44
CA VAL A 65 4.04 -2.18 -11.62
C VAL A 65 4.91 -2.37 -10.37
N PHE A 66 5.52 -1.30 -9.86
CA PHE A 66 6.32 -1.40 -8.63
C PHE A 66 5.47 -1.76 -7.41
N ALA A 67 4.25 -1.24 -7.31
CA ALA A 67 3.31 -1.61 -6.25
C ALA A 67 3.00 -3.12 -6.25
N ALA A 68 2.76 -3.69 -7.43
CA ALA A 68 2.49 -5.13 -7.57
C ALA A 68 3.72 -5.98 -7.22
N CYS A 69 4.93 -5.53 -7.56
CA CYS A 69 6.15 -6.18 -7.14
C CYS A 69 6.34 -6.17 -5.62
N GLU A 70 6.10 -5.02 -4.96
CA GLU A 70 6.14 -4.92 -3.50
C GLU A 70 5.09 -5.80 -2.82
N ALA A 71 3.86 -5.83 -3.35
CA ALA A 71 2.80 -6.71 -2.84
C ALA A 71 3.16 -8.19 -3.00
N ALA A 72 3.73 -8.60 -4.14
CA ALA A 72 4.20 -9.96 -4.35
C ALA A 72 5.34 -10.35 -3.38
N LEU A 73 6.29 -9.44 -3.13
CA LEU A 73 7.31 -9.62 -2.11
C LEU A 73 6.71 -9.75 -0.71
N GLY A 74 5.76 -8.87 -0.35
CA GLY A 74 5.04 -8.91 0.91
C GLY A 74 4.30 -10.23 1.14
N LEU A 75 3.62 -10.75 0.11
CA LEU A 75 2.96 -12.05 0.13
C LEU A 75 3.96 -13.21 0.26
N SER A 76 5.10 -13.15 -0.44
CA SER A 76 6.14 -14.19 -0.32
C SER A 76 6.71 -14.28 1.11
N LEU A 77 6.90 -13.13 1.77
CA LEU A 77 7.29 -13.08 3.18
C LEU A 77 6.21 -13.63 4.09
N LEU A 78 4.94 -13.31 3.82
CA LEU A 78 3.82 -13.86 4.59
C LEU A 78 3.78 -15.39 4.51
N VAL A 79 4.01 -15.98 3.34
CA VAL A 79 4.10 -17.44 3.17
C VAL A 79 5.27 -18.02 3.99
N MET A 80 6.39 -17.32 4.10
CA MET A 80 7.51 -17.76 4.95
C MET A 80 7.16 -17.68 6.44
N VAL A 81 6.45 -16.64 6.88
CA VAL A 81 5.98 -16.49 8.28
C VAL A 81 4.94 -17.56 8.62
N SER A 82 3.99 -17.83 7.72
CA SER A 82 2.98 -18.86 7.92
C SER A 82 3.59 -20.26 7.92
N ASN A 83 4.60 -20.53 7.10
CA ASN A 83 5.34 -21.81 7.14
C ASN A 83 6.19 -22.00 8.41
N THR A 84 6.66 -20.92 9.04
CA THR A 84 7.51 -21.00 10.24
C THR A 84 6.72 -21.03 11.55
N TYR A 85 5.65 -20.24 11.65
CA TYR A 85 4.86 -20.12 12.89
C TYR A 85 3.44 -20.71 12.79
N GLY A 86 3.03 -21.19 11.62
CA GLY A 86 1.68 -21.71 11.37
C GLY A 86 0.57 -20.64 11.36
N THR A 87 0.91 -19.38 11.64
CA THR A 87 -0.04 -18.27 11.76
C THR A 87 0.60 -16.95 11.28
N ASP A 88 -0.23 -16.05 10.73
CA ASP A 88 0.21 -14.76 10.18
C ASP A 88 0.35 -13.66 11.25
N TYR A 89 0.58 -14.05 12.51
CA TYR A 89 0.64 -13.12 13.63
C TYR A 89 1.98 -12.40 13.69
N VAL A 90 1.94 -11.07 13.62
CA VAL A 90 3.15 -10.23 13.75
C VAL A 90 3.82 -10.42 15.11
N GLN A 91 3.05 -10.75 16.15
CA GLN A 91 3.55 -11.02 17.51
C GLN A 91 4.51 -12.21 17.60
N ASN A 92 4.48 -13.13 16.63
CA ASN A 92 5.39 -14.27 16.63
C ASN A 92 6.82 -13.89 16.20
N LEU A 93 7.00 -12.74 15.56
CA LEU A 93 8.29 -12.25 15.05
C LEU A 93 9.15 -11.57 16.13
N ASN A 94 9.13 -12.08 17.36
CA ASN A 94 9.85 -11.52 18.51
C ASN A 94 11.26 -12.10 18.72
N LEU A 95 11.72 -13.02 17.88
CA LEU A 95 13.03 -13.67 18.04
C LEU A 95 14.21 -12.69 18.00
N LEU A 96 14.06 -11.55 17.32
CA LEU A 96 15.10 -10.50 17.18
C LEU A 96 15.17 -9.55 18.39
N GLN A 97 14.42 -9.81 19.47
CA GLN A 97 14.52 -9.04 20.72
C GLN A 97 15.78 -9.38 21.54
N CYS A 98 16.41 -10.52 21.27
CA CYS A 98 17.67 -10.97 21.88
C CYS A 98 18.85 -10.68 20.95
#